data_AF-A0A2H6ACU7-F1
#
_entry.id   AF-A0A2H6ACU7-F1
#
_cell.length_a   1.000
_cell.length_b   1.000
_cell.length_c   1.000
_cell.angle_alpha   90.00
_cell.angle_beta   90.00
_cell.angle_gamma   90.00
#
_symmetry.space_group_name_H-M   'P 1'
#
loop_
_entity.id
_entity.type
_entity.pdbx_description
1 polymer ?
#
loop_
_entity_poly.entity_id
_entity_poly.type
_entity_poly.pdbx_seq_one_letter_code
_entity_poly.pdbx_strand_id
1 'polypeptide(L)' 'MLVAADPVYRFLGVEGLAVRQMPAPGNLVDSRLGYFIRPGKHSMTREDWEVFLAFADKHLK' A
#
# COMPACT_ATOMS: atom_id res chain seq x y z
N MET A 1 4.93 -5.95 -10.12
CA MET A 1 5.25 -7.00 -9.13
C MET A 1 5.70 -6.35 -7.82
N LEU A 2 4.77 -5.84 -7.00
CA LEU A 2 5.14 -5.21 -5.72
C LEU A 2 5.73 -6.23 -4.72
N VAL A 3 5.25 -7.46 -4.77
CA VAL A 3 5.72 -8.60 -3.95
C VAL A 3 7.24 -8.80 -4.03
N ALA A 4 7.86 -8.52 -5.18
CA ALA A 4 9.30 -8.69 -5.36
C ALA A 4 10.14 -7.73 -4.50
N ALA A 5 9.56 -6.63 -3.98
CA ALA A 5 10.24 -5.71 -3.08
C ALA A 5 10.20 -6.15 -1.60
N ASP A 6 9.31 -7.08 -1.21
CA ASP A 6 9.15 -7.53 0.18
C ASP A 6 10.46 -8.00 0.84
N PRO A 7 11.31 -8.83 0.19
CA PRO A 7 12.57 -9.27 0.79
C PRO A 7 13.54 -8.13 1.11
N VAL A 8 13.56 -7.08 0.29
CA VAL A 8 14.44 -5.92 0.48
C VAL A 8 13.97 -5.08 1.68
N TYR A 9 12.67 -4.87 1.82
CA TYR A 9 12.12 -4.17 2.99
C TYR A 9 12.41 -4.94 4.29
N ARG A 10 12.21 -6.27 4.28
CA ARG A 10 12.56 -7.12 5.43
C ARG A 10 14.05 -7.09 5.75
N PHE A 11 14.90 -7.10 4.71
CA PHE A 11 16.35 -6.99 4.88
C PHE A 11 16.75 -5.68 5.56
N LEU A 12 16.06 -4.58 5.27
CA LEU A 12 16.25 -3.27 5.90
C LEU A 12 15.67 -3.18 7.34
N GLY A 13 15.15 -4.28 7.89
CA GLY A 13 14.64 -4.33 9.26
C GLY A 13 13.26 -3.69 9.44
N VAL A 14 12.53 -3.46 8.36
CA VAL A 14 11.15 -2.92 8.40
C VAL A 14 10.14 -3.94 7.90
N GLU A 15 8.86 -3.68 8.14
CA GLU A 15 7.78 -4.50 7.58
C GLU A 15 7.84 -4.52 6.05
N GLY A 16 7.72 -5.71 5.47
CA GLY A 16 7.57 -5.89 4.03
C GLY A 16 6.12 -5.66 3.58
N LEU A 17 5.67 -6.39 2.56
CA LEU A 17 4.29 -6.39 2.13
C LEU A 17 3.48 -7.34 3.02
N ALA A 18 2.51 -6.81 3.78
CA ALA A 18 1.72 -7.59 4.74
C ALA A 18 0.67 -8.53 4.11
N VAL A 19 0.65 -8.70 2.79
CA VAL A 19 -0.27 -9.59 2.08
C VAL A 19 0.45 -10.46 1.06
N ARG A 20 -0.05 -11.69 0.88
CA ARG A 20 0.46 -12.64 -0.13
C ARG A 20 -0.45 -12.77 -1.35
N GLN A 21 -1.68 -12.29 -1.25
CA GLN A 21 -2.69 -12.33 -2.31
C GLN A 21 -3.20 -10.92 -2.56
N MET A 22 -3.81 -10.70 -3.72
CA MET A 22 -4.42 -9.41 -4.06
C MET A 22 -5.52 -9.09 -3.03
N PRO A 23 -5.49 -7.92 -2.37
CA PRO A 23 -6.59 -7.52 -1.52
C PRO A 23 -7.83 -7.22 -2.36
N ALA A 24 -9.00 -7.27 -1.73
CA ALA A 24 -10.20 -6.75 -2.37
C ALA A 24 -10.04 -5.24 -2.64
N PRO A 25 -10.59 -4.72 -3.76
CA PRO A 25 -10.55 -3.29 -4.04
C PRO A 25 -11.13 -2.45 -2.90
N GLY A 26 -10.56 -1.27 -2.67
CA GLY A 26 -10.95 -0.38 -1.57
C GLY A 26 -10.26 -0.69 -0.23
N ASN A 27 -9.51 -1.79 -0.12
CA ASN A 27 -8.78 -2.13 1.10
C ASN A 27 -7.30 -1.74 0.99
N LEU A 28 -6.86 -0.79 1.82
CA LEU A 28 -5.46 -0.43 1.97
C LEU A 28 -4.69 -1.51 2.73
N VAL A 29 -3.62 -2.03 2.13
CA VAL A 29 -2.56 -2.74 2.84
C VAL A 29 -1.61 -1.71 3.42
N ASP A 30 -1.71 -1.47 4.71
CA ASP A 30 -1.03 -0.37 5.42
C ASP A 30 0.25 -0.81 6.18
N SER A 31 1.03 -1.71 5.58
CA SER A 31 2.40 -1.99 6.03
C SER A 31 3.37 -0.92 5.51
N ARG A 32 4.61 -0.91 6.02
CA ARG A 32 5.66 0.02 5.53
C ARG A 32 5.82 -0.02 4.00
N LEU A 33 5.66 -1.20 3.39
CA LEU A 33 5.42 -1.35 1.95
C LEU A 33 3.91 -1.43 1.68
N GLY A 34 3.30 -0.31 1.34
CA GLY A 34 1.84 -0.19 1.18
C GLY A 34 1.33 -0.59 -0.21
N TYR A 35 0.06 -1.03 -0.28
CA TYR A 35 -0.64 -1.31 -1.54
C TYR A 35 -2.12 -0.97 -1.45
N PHE A 36 -2.66 -0.32 -2.48
CA PHE A 36 -4.07 -0.01 -2.60
C PHE A 36 -4.50 -0.16 -4.06
N ILE A 37 -5.71 -0.69 -4.26
CA ILE A 37 -6.34 -0.78 -5.57
C ILE A 37 -7.80 -0.34 -5.46
N ARG A 38 -8.18 0.62 -6.30
CA ARG A 38 -9.52 1.19 -6.39
C ARG A 38 -10.28 0.60 -7.59
N PRO A 39 -11.60 0.36 -7.49
CA PRO A 39 -12.41 0.00 -8.66
C PRO A 39 -12.59 1.19 -9.62
N GLY A 40 -12.79 0.91 -10.91
CA GLY A 40 -13.09 1.91 -11.93
C GLY A 40 -11.97 2.09 -12.95
N LYS A 41 -11.93 3.27 -13.60
CA LYS A 41 -11.01 3.56 -14.70
C LYS A 41 -9.72 4.23 -14.22
N HIS A 42 -8.70 4.19 -15.09
CA HIS A 42 -7.44 4.90 -14.90
C HIS A 42 -7.69 6.40 -14.69
N SER A 43 -7.50 6.83 -13.45
CA SER A 43 -7.65 8.21 -13.00
C SER A 43 -7.11 8.29 -11.57
N MET A 44 -6.82 9.50 -11.11
CA MET A 44 -6.55 9.78 -9.71
C MET A 44 -7.73 10.57 -9.15
N THR A 45 -8.36 10.01 -8.14
CA THR A 45 -9.63 10.47 -7.58
C THR A 45 -9.45 10.92 -6.13
N ARG A 46 -10.51 11.47 -5.54
CA ARG A 46 -10.54 11.83 -4.11
C ARG A 46 -10.25 10.64 -3.20
N GLU A 47 -10.78 9.46 -3.52
CA GLU A 47 -10.57 8.23 -2.75
C GLU A 47 -9.08 7.85 -2.70
N ASP A 48 -8.36 7.99 -3.82
CA ASP A 48 -6.92 7.72 -3.86
C ASP A 48 -6.15 8.68 -2.93
N TRP A 49 -6.52 9.96 -2.93
CA TRP A 49 -5.91 10.98 -2.06
C TRP A 49 -6.21 10.74 -0.57
N GLU A 50 -7.43 10.33 -0.22
CA GLU A 50 -7.78 9.98 1.16
C GLU A 50 -6.89 8.83 1.67
N VAL A 51 -6.64 7.82 0.83
CA VAL A 51 -5.75 6.70 1.14
C VAL A 51 -4.29 7.14 1.28
N PHE A 52 -3.80 8.00 0.39
CA PHE A 52 -2.43 8.52 0.48
C PHE A 52 -2.22 9.33 1.75
N LEU A 53 -3.18 10.18 2.13
CA LEU A 53 -3.09 11.00 3.34
C LEU A 53 -3.12 10.12 4.59
N ALA A 54 -4.02 9.13 4.66
CA ALA A 54 -4.06 8.19 5.80
C ALA A 54 -2.75 7.38 5.94
N PHE A 55 -2.16 6.95 4.81
CA PHE A 55 -0.86 6.29 4.80
C PHE A 55 0.26 7.22 5.28
N ALA A 56 0.28 8.47 4.79
CA ALA A 56 1.26 9.47 5.19
C ALA A 56 1.19 9.79 6.69
N ASP A 57 -0.02 9.98 7.22
CA ASP A 57 -0.25 10.25 8.65
C ASP A 57 0.34 9.17 9.57
N LYS A 58 0.35 7.91 9.13
CA LYS A 58 0.95 6.81 9.88
C LYS A 58 2.47 6.74 9.74
N HIS A 59 2.99 6.93 8.52
CA HIS A 59 4.38 6.54 8.20
C HIS A 59 5.38 7.70 8.11
N LEU A 60 4.90 8.95 8.02
CA LEU A 60 5.73 10.14 7.76
C LEU A 60 5.69 11.19 8.89
N LYS A 61 5.50 10.74 10.13
CA LYS A 61 5.69 11.58 11.32
C LYS A 61 7.16 11.92 11.55
#